data_AF-A0AAW0M7Q6-F1
#
_entry.id   AF-A0AAW0M7Q6-F1
#
_cell.length_a   1.000
_cell.length_b   1.000
_cell.length_c   1.000
_cell.angle_alpha   90.00
_cell.angle_beta   90.00
_cell.angle_gamma   90.00
#
_symmetry.space_group_name_H-M   'P 1'
#
loop_
_entity.id
_entity.type
_entity.pdbx_description
1 polymer ?
#
loop_
_entity_poly.entity_id
_entity_poly.type
_entity_poly.pdbx_seq_one_letter_code
_entity_poly.pdbx_strand_id
1 'polypeptide(L)'
;MLVKPLIPTLTSKQLNQIHAQILKNSKPHLLNALLGVLTNSPTPQNALVVYNQMLHHPTSHNHYTFTHALKASTLLHAHQKGLEIHAHVIKSGYYSDIFIQNSLLHFYVVANDIISACRIFDSISFPDVVSWTSIISGLSKCGFEEEAIVKFCFMNVKPNSTTLVSVLSACSSLRALKLGKAIHGYSLRNLDESNIILDNVVLDFYVRCGSLGSAKYLFVNMPKRDVVSWTTMVGGYAQRGFSEEAVRVFQEMVEGGEAQPNEATIVNVLSACSSIGALSLGQWVHSYIETRSDLPVEGNVGNALINMYVKCGTAGMAIHIFNKLLRKDIISWSTIISGMAMNGHGMHALQLFSLMLVHGVPPDDVTFIGLLSACSHAGLVDRGLMIFEAMKNVYGIMPQVQHYACMVDMYGRAGLLEEAEDFIRQMPVDADGPIWGALLNACRVHWNEKMFERIRQCLLDTRGVSIGTFALLSNSFASSDRWEDANKVRDEMRSMGLKKMAGCSWIEVCCWMEGPPTLNA
;
A
#
# COMPACT_ATOMS: atom_id res chain seq x y z
N MET A 1 27.93 -8.47 -10.96
CA MET A 1 26.71 -9.11 -11.49
C MET A 1 26.66 -8.90 -12.99
N LEU A 2 26.30 -9.95 -13.72
CA LEU A 2 26.46 -10.14 -15.16
C LEU A 2 25.79 -9.03 -15.99
N VAL A 3 26.60 -8.28 -16.73
CA VAL A 3 26.18 -7.52 -17.91
C VAL A 3 25.75 -8.56 -18.95
N LYS A 4 24.45 -8.67 -19.21
CA LYS A 4 23.93 -9.51 -20.31
C LYS A 4 24.58 -9.04 -21.63
N PRO A 5 24.91 -9.97 -22.55
CA PRO A 5 25.61 -9.62 -23.78
C PRO A 5 24.70 -8.80 -24.70
N LEU A 6 25.30 -7.83 -25.42
CA LEU A 6 24.65 -7.15 -26.54
C LEU A 6 24.18 -8.20 -27.56
N ILE A 7 22.87 -8.40 -27.63
CA ILE A 7 22.21 -9.16 -28.71
C ILE A 7 22.51 -8.42 -30.02
N PRO A 8 22.90 -9.10 -31.11
CA PRO A 8 23.52 -8.41 -32.24
C PRO A 8 22.54 -7.46 -32.93
N THR A 9 22.95 -6.19 -33.01
CA THR A 9 22.44 -5.20 -33.96
C THR A 9 22.50 -5.77 -35.37
N LEU A 10 21.60 -5.34 -36.28
CA LEU A 10 21.69 -5.73 -37.69
C LEU A 10 23.13 -5.50 -38.19
N THR A 11 23.71 -6.49 -38.87
CA THR A 11 25.07 -6.36 -39.43
C THR A 11 25.10 -5.29 -40.52
N SER A 12 26.25 -4.67 -40.75
CA SER A 12 26.42 -3.66 -41.81
C SER A 12 25.97 -4.17 -43.19
N LYS A 13 26.17 -5.46 -43.48
CA LYS A 13 25.69 -6.12 -44.70
C LYS A 13 24.17 -6.18 -44.78
N GLN A 14 23.49 -6.47 -43.68
CA GLN A 14 22.01 -6.49 -43.61
C GLN A 14 21.44 -5.07 -43.71
N LEU A 15 22.04 -4.08 -43.04
CA LEU A 15 21.65 -2.68 -43.16
C LEU A 15 21.84 -2.16 -44.59
N ASN A 16 22.93 -2.54 -45.27
CA ASN A 16 23.17 -2.18 -46.67
C ASN A 16 22.18 -2.87 -47.63
N GLN A 17 21.75 -4.11 -47.34
CA GLN A 17 20.70 -4.80 -48.10
C GLN A 17 19.33 -4.14 -47.92
N ILE A 18 18.98 -3.75 -46.69
CA ILE A 18 17.75 -3.00 -46.39
C ILE A 18 17.78 -1.63 -47.07
N HIS A 19 18.91 -0.93 -47.00
CA HIS A 19 19.10 0.35 -47.70
C HIS A 19 18.95 0.19 -49.22
N ALA A 20 19.54 -0.85 -49.81
CA ALA A 20 19.36 -1.17 -51.23
C ALA A 20 17.92 -1.56 -51.58
N GLN A 21 17.18 -2.18 -50.67
CA GLN A 21 15.76 -2.48 -50.82
C GLN A 21 14.87 -1.23 -50.72
N ILE A 22 15.18 -0.29 -49.81
CA ILE A 22 14.50 1.01 -49.70
C ILE A 22 14.69 1.79 -51.01
N LEU A 23 15.91 1.78 -51.56
CA LEU A 23 16.22 2.41 -52.85
C LEU A 23 15.51 1.76 -54.04
N LYS A 24 15.30 0.43 -54.01
CA LYS A 24 14.62 -0.32 -55.10
C LYS A 24 13.10 -0.32 -54.99
N ASN A 25 12.54 -0.16 -53.78
CA ASN A 25 11.13 -0.36 -53.52
C ASN A 25 10.62 0.70 -52.54
N SER A 26 10.23 1.86 -53.08
CA SER A 26 9.79 3.03 -52.31
C SER A 26 8.39 2.89 -51.69
N LYS A 27 7.80 1.70 -51.68
CA LYS A 27 6.42 1.47 -51.20
C LYS A 27 6.38 1.37 -49.66
N PRO A 28 5.69 2.29 -48.95
CA PRO A 28 5.67 2.34 -47.48
C PRO A 28 5.17 1.05 -46.80
N HIS A 29 4.25 0.31 -47.42
CA HIS A 29 3.64 -0.88 -46.79
C HIS A 29 4.66 -1.98 -46.43
N LEU A 30 5.59 -2.30 -47.34
CA LEU A 30 6.60 -3.34 -47.11
C LEU A 30 7.61 -2.91 -46.04
N LEU A 31 8.00 -1.63 -46.05
CA LEU A 31 8.94 -1.06 -45.09
C LEU A 31 8.33 -0.91 -43.70
N ASN A 32 7.04 -0.57 -43.61
CA ASN A 32 6.31 -0.51 -42.34
C ASN A 32 6.11 -1.89 -41.72
N ALA A 33 5.88 -2.93 -42.53
CA ALA A 33 5.84 -4.31 -42.03
C ALA A 33 7.19 -4.70 -41.41
N LEU A 34 8.31 -4.33 -42.06
CA LEU A 34 9.65 -4.52 -41.51
C LEU A 34 9.85 -3.75 -40.20
N LEU A 35 9.44 -2.47 -40.13
CA LEU A 35 9.48 -1.68 -38.89
C LEU A 35 8.67 -2.31 -37.77
N GLY A 36 7.48 -2.85 -38.06
CA GLY A 36 6.66 -3.58 -37.10
C GLY A 36 7.38 -4.79 -36.52
N VAL A 37 7.99 -5.61 -37.38
CA VAL A 37 8.80 -6.78 -36.96
C VAL A 37 9.99 -6.36 -36.10
N LEU A 38 10.73 -5.34 -36.53
CA LEU A 38 11.91 -4.85 -35.80
C LEU A 38 11.53 -4.24 -34.44
N THR A 39 10.41 -3.53 -34.35
CA THR A 39 9.93 -2.91 -33.11
C THR A 39 9.52 -3.96 -32.08
N ASN A 40 8.93 -5.07 -32.52
CA ASN A 40 8.54 -6.18 -31.64
C ASN A 40 9.68 -7.20 -31.43
N SER A 41 10.87 -6.97 -32.01
CA SER A 41 12.04 -7.82 -31.83
C SER A 41 12.78 -7.48 -30.52
N PRO A 42 13.72 -8.34 -30.06
CA PRO A 42 14.60 -8.04 -28.92
C PRO A 42 15.52 -6.83 -29.14
N THR A 43 15.57 -6.26 -30.36
CA THR A 43 16.47 -5.16 -30.75
C THR A 43 15.70 -3.98 -31.38
N PRO A 44 14.80 -3.30 -30.64
CA PRO A 44 13.98 -2.23 -31.18
C PRO A 44 14.80 -1.03 -31.72
N GLN A 45 16.08 -0.90 -31.33
CA GLN A 45 16.98 0.12 -31.89
C GLN A 45 17.15 0.02 -33.40
N ASN A 46 17.07 -1.19 -33.96
CA ASN A 46 17.20 -1.43 -35.39
C ASN A 46 16.03 -0.78 -36.15
N ALA A 47 14.84 -0.70 -35.54
CA ALA A 47 13.69 0.00 -36.12
C ALA A 47 13.98 1.50 -36.28
N LEU A 48 14.66 2.13 -35.31
CA LEU A 48 15.02 3.56 -35.40
C LEU A 48 16.09 3.83 -36.46
N VAL A 49 17.02 2.90 -36.69
CA VAL A 49 18.03 2.99 -37.76
C VAL A 49 17.35 2.95 -39.13
N VAL A 50 16.46 1.97 -39.35
CA VAL A 50 15.70 1.84 -40.60
C VAL A 50 14.78 3.03 -40.81
N TYR A 51 14.13 3.53 -39.75
CA TYR A 51 13.33 4.76 -39.77
C TYR A 51 14.13 5.96 -40.29
N ASN A 52 15.32 6.21 -39.75
CA ASN A 52 16.17 7.33 -40.21
C ASN A 52 16.54 7.17 -41.70
N GLN A 53 16.79 5.94 -42.17
CA GLN A 53 17.06 5.68 -43.59
C GLN A 53 15.85 5.99 -44.48
N MET A 54 14.64 5.68 -44.02
CA MET A 54 13.40 5.98 -44.73
C MET A 54 13.15 7.49 -44.81
N LEU A 55 13.50 8.27 -43.79
CA LEU A 55 13.33 9.74 -43.82
C LEU A 55 14.09 10.44 -44.96
N HIS A 56 15.12 9.82 -45.54
CA HIS A 56 15.82 10.38 -46.71
C HIS A 56 15.00 10.32 -48.01
N HIS A 57 13.86 9.60 -48.03
CA HIS A 57 13.02 9.44 -49.22
C HIS A 57 11.55 9.79 -48.91
N PRO A 58 11.01 10.90 -49.45
CA PRO A 58 9.66 11.40 -49.12
C PRO A 58 8.52 10.41 -49.38
N THR A 59 8.65 9.52 -50.36
CA THR A 59 7.62 8.53 -50.70
C THR A 59 7.64 7.29 -49.82
N SER A 60 8.63 7.15 -48.93
CA SER A 60 8.87 5.90 -48.20
C SER A 60 8.25 5.85 -46.80
N HIS A 61 7.74 6.99 -46.29
CA HIS A 61 7.15 7.06 -44.95
C HIS A 61 5.70 7.58 -44.95
N ASN A 62 4.90 7.10 -44.01
CA ASN A 62 3.52 7.54 -43.76
C ASN A 62 3.21 7.51 -42.26
N HIS A 63 1.93 7.67 -41.87
CA HIS A 63 1.54 7.66 -40.46
C HIS A 63 2.00 6.41 -39.71
N TYR A 64 1.90 5.22 -40.32
CA TYR A 64 2.40 3.98 -39.71
C TYR A 64 3.91 4.02 -39.46
N THR A 65 4.70 4.68 -40.30
CA THR A 65 6.15 4.78 -40.10
C THR A 65 6.47 5.53 -38.80
N PHE A 66 5.78 6.65 -38.56
CA PHE A 66 5.94 7.44 -37.34
C PHE A 66 5.44 6.70 -36.09
N THR A 67 4.31 6.00 -36.18
CA THR A 67 3.78 5.24 -35.02
C THR A 67 4.72 4.13 -34.58
N HIS A 68 5.32 3.38 -35.52
CA HIS A 68 6.32 2.36 -35.20
C HIS A 68 7.61 2.96 -34.61
N ALA A 69 8.07 4.08 -35.15
CA ALA A 69 9.26 4.77 -34.63
C ALA A 69 9.03 5.28 -33.19
N LEU A 70 7.88 5.90 -32.91
CA LEU A 70 7.50 6.35 -31.56
C LEU A 70 7.36 5.17 -30.59
N LYS A 71 6.79 4.05 -31.04
CA LYS A 71 6.72 2.82 -30.24
C LYS A 71 8.12 2.29 -29.90
N ALA A 72 9.03 2.25 -30.86
CA ALA A 72 10.42 1.85 -30.62
C ALA A 72 11.13 2.81 -29.64
N SER A 73 10.94 4.13 -29.78
CA SER A 73 11.46 5.12 -28.82
C SER A 73 10.91 4.92 -27.41
N THR A 74 9.63 4.55 -27.28
CA THR A 74 8.99 4.28 -25.99
C THR A 74 9.58 3.04 -25.32
N LEU A 75 9.75 1.94 -26.07
CA LEU A 75 10.36 0.69 -25.58
C LEU A 75 11.84 0.85 -25.18
N LEU A 76 12.56 1.76 -25.84
CA LEU A 76 13.96 2.07 -25.53
C LEU A 76 14.13 3.16 -24.47
N HIS A 77 13.04 3.77 -23.99
CA HIS A 77 13.06 4.98 -23.17
C HIS A 77 13.93 6.11 -23.78
N ALA A 78 14.01 6.17 -25.12
CA ALA A 78 14.82 7.12 -25.87
C ALA A 78 14.09 8.45 -26.04
N HIS A 79 13.94 9.20 -24.94
CA HIS A 79 13.13 10.42 -24.89
C HIS A 79 13.53 11.45 -25.95
N GLN A 80 14.83 11.73 -26.08
CA GLN A 80 15.35 12.69 -27.07
C GLN A 80 14.96 12.29 -28.50
N LYS A 81 15.02 11.00 -28.83
CA LYS A 81 14.65 10.52 -30.16
C LYS A 81 13.15 10.67 -30.41
N GLY A 82 12.32 10.44 -29.40
CA GLY A 82 10.88 10.70 -29.48
C GLY A 82 10.56 12.18 -29.74
N LEU A 83 11.30 13.11 -29.11
CA LEU A 83 11.17 14.55 -29.37
C LEU A 83 11.59 14.92 -30.80
N GLU A 84 12.67 14.33 -31.33
CA GLU A 84 13.07 14.51 -32.73
C GLU A 84 11.97 14.04 -33.69
N ILE A 85 11.39 12.87 -33.43
CA ILE A 85 10.31 12.31 -34.25
C ILE A 85 9.08 13.22 -34.18
N HIS A 86 8.70 13.69 -32.99
CA HIS A 86 7.57 14.62 -32.82
C HIS A 86 7.80 15.93 -33.58
N ALA A 87 8.98 16.53 -33.46
CA ALA A 87 9.33 17.74 -34.22
C ALA A 87 9.29 17.50 -35.74
N HIS A 88 9.73 16.33 -36.20
CA HIS A 88 9.67 15.96 -37.61
C HIS A 88 8.22 15.80 -38.10
N VAL A 89 7.36 15.14 -37.32
CA VAL A 89 5.92 14.99 -37.61
C VAL A 89 5.23 16.35 -37.81
N ILE A 90 5.56 17.32 -36.95
CA ILE A 90 5.03 18.69 -37.07
C ILE A 90 5.54 19.35 -38.36
N LYS A 91 6.86 19.31 -38.60
CA LYS A 91 7.48 19.94 -39.78
C LYS A 91 7.04 19.34 -41.11
N SER A 92 6.72 18.05 -41.12
CA SER A 92 6.29 17.31 -42.32
C SER A 92 4.78 17.37 -42.57
N GLY A 93 4.00 18.03 -41.69
CA GLY A 93 2.57 18.22 -41.88
C GLY A 93 1.70 17.01 -41.56
N TYR A 94 2.25 15.95 -40.97
CA TYR A 94 1.50 14.74 -40.60
C TYR A 94 0.84 14.82 -39.21
N TYR A 95 1.03 15.92 -38.47
CA TYR A 95 0.58 16.04 -37.08
C TYR A 95 -0.94 15.87 -36.88
N SER A 96 -1.76 16.18 -37.89
CA SER A 96 -3.22 16.03 -37.80
C SER A 96 -3.72 14.60 -37.93
N ASP A 97 -2.84 13.62 -38.16
CA ASP A 97 -3.20 12.20 -38.24
C ASP A 97 -3.44 11.61 -36.84
N ILE A 98 -4.66 11.12 -36.62
CA ILE A 98 -5.11 10.60 -35.31
C ILE A 98 -4.23 9.45 -34.80
N PHE A 99 -3.70 8.59 -35.67
CA PHE A 99 -2.87 7.47 -35.26
C PHE A 99 -1.51 7.95 -34.75
N ILE A 100 -0.98 9.02 -35.35
CA ILE A 100 0.26 9.64 -34.89
C ILE A 100 0.02 10.38 -33.57
N GLN A 101 -1.07 11.15 -33.46
CA GLN A 101 -1.44 11.84 -32.23
C GLN A 101 -1.63 10.85 -31.06
N ASN A 102 -2.32 9.73 -31.28
CA ASN A 102 -2.47 8.65 -30.29
C ASN A 102 -1.12 8.01 -29.92
N SER A 103 -0.21 7.84 -30.88
CA SER A 103 1.13 7.30 -30.61
C SER A 103 2.00 8.28 -29.82
N LEU A 104 1.91 9.58 -30.10
CA LEU A 104 2.57 10.64 -29.33
C LEU A 104 2.00 10.71 -27.91
N LEU A 105 0.67 10.64 -27.77
CA LEU A 105 0.00 10.62 -26.48
C LEU A 105 0.51 9.48 -25.60
N HIS A 106 0.58 8.26 -26.15
CA HIS A 106 1.17 7.11 -25.46
C HIS A 106 2.65 7.34 -25.10
N PHE A 107 3.47 7.88 -26.01
CA PHE A 107 4.88 8.18 -25.76
C PHE A 107 5.07 9.12 -24.56
N TYR A 108 4.30 10.22 -24.49
CA TYR A 108 4.40 11.18 -23.40
C TYR A 108 3.86 10.64 -22.07
N VAL A 109 2.77 9.86 -22.10
CA VAL A 109 2.24 9.18 -20.91
C VAL A 109 3.27 8.21 -20.32
N VAL A 110 3.92 7.38 -21.14
CA VAL A 110 4.96 6.44 -20.66
C VAL A 110 6.21 7.19 -20.18
N ALA A 111 6.51 8.35 -20.74
CA ALA A 111 7.58 9.23 -20.28
C ALA A 111 7.24 10.01 -19.00
N ASN A 112 6.03 9.84 -18.43
CA ASN A 112 5.53 10.59 -17.28
C ASN A 112 5.43 12.11 -17.51
N ASP A 113 5.37 12.57 -18.77
CA ASP A 113 5.17 13.97 -19.14
C ASP A 113 3.69 14.20 -19.49
N ILE A 114 2.89 14.29 -18.44
CA ILE A 114 1.43 14.45 -18.52
C ILE A 114 1.03 15.80 -19.12
N ILE A 115 1.86 16.84 -18.95
CA ILE A 115 1.57 18.18 -19.50
C ILE A 115 1.59 18.13 -21.02
N SER A 116 2.63 17.52 -21.61
CA SER A 116 2.71 17.36 -23.07
C SER A 116 1.63 16.40 -23.58
N ALA A 117 1.31 15.34 -22.83
CA ALA A 117 0.21 14.44 -23.17
C ALA A 117 -1.14 15.17 -23.24
N CYS A 118 -1.48 15.99 -22.22
CA CYS A 118 -2.69 16.81 -22.22
C CYS A 118 -2.72 17.79 -23.39
N ARG A 119 -1.61 18.47 -23.70
CA ARG A 119 -1.54 19.38 -24.85
C ARG A 119 -1.81 18.69 -26.17
N ILE A 120 -1.26 17.49 -26.37
CA ILE A 120 -1.55 16.70 -27.57
C ILE A 120 -3.03 16.34 -27.59
N PHE A 121 -3.57 15.82 -26.49
CA PHE A 121 -4.98 15.44 -26.41
C PHE A 121 -5.91 16.61 -26.75
N ASP A 122 -5.66 17.80 -26.18
CA ASP A 122 -6.48 18.98 -26.40
C ASP A 122 -6.35 19.52 -27.84
N SER A 123 -5.31 19.11 -28.59
CA SER A 123 -5.16 19.43 -30.02
C SER A 123 -5.94 18.50 -30.95
N ILE A 124 -6.43 17.36 -30.46
CA ILE A 124 -7.17 16.38 -31.26
C ILE A 124 -8.60 16.89 -31.45
N SER A 125 -9.01 17.15 -32.69
CA SER A 125 -10.35 17.68 -32.99
C SER A 125 -11.47 16.68 -32.71
N PHE A 126 -11.23 15.40 -33.00
CA PHE A 126 -12.20 14.32 -32.80
C PHE A 126 -11.51 13.12 -32.11
N PRO A 127 -11.37 13.16 -30.77
CA PRO A 127 -10.69 12.10 -30.03
C PRO A 127 -11.46 10.78 -30.11
N ASP A 128 -10.76 9.70 -30.46
CA ASP A 128 -11.32 8.35 -30.50
C ASP A 128 -11.18 7.64 -29.15
N VAL A 129 -11.68 6.40 -29.06
CA VAL A 129 -11.59 5.61 -27.81
C VAL A 129 -10.14 5.40 -27.37
N VAL A 130 -9.17 5.36 -28.30
CA VAL A 130 -7.75 5.18 -27.99
C VAL A 130 -7.20 6.47 -27.38
N SER A 131 -7.49 7.64 -27.96
CA SER A 131 -7.11 8.94 -27.40
C SER A 131 -7.59 9.09 -25.95
N TRP A 132 -8.89 8.87 -25.72
CA TRP A 132 -9.50 8.97 -24.39
C TRP A 132 -8.90 7.95 -23.41
N THR A 133 -8.75 6.70 -23.83
CA THR A 133 -8.19 5.64 -22.96
C THR A 133 -6.75 5.94 -22.58
N SER A 134 -5.93 6.42 -23.52
CA SER A 134 -4.52 6.75 -23.25
C SER A 134 -4.38 7.90 -22.26
N ILE A 135 -5.15 8.99 -22.40
CA ILE A 135 -5.04 10.12 -21.47
C ILE A 135 -5.59 9.76 -20.07
N ILE A 136 -6.72 9.05 -20.00
CA ILE A 136 -7.32 8.64 -18.71
C ILE A 136 -6.41 7.66 -17.97
N SER A 137 -5.85 6.67 -18.70
CA SER A 137 -4.92 5.70 -18.11
C SER A 137 -3.62 6.37 -17.65
N GLY A 138 -3.11 7.33 -18.42
CA GLY A 138 -1.93 8.10 -18.03
C GLY A 138 -2.15 8.91 -16.77
N LEU A 139 -3.22 9.72 -16.73
CA LEU A 139 -3.57 10.53 -15.56
C LEU A 139 -3.73 9.65 -14.31
N SER A 140 -4.46 8.54 -14.40
CA SER A 140 -4.66 7.61 -13.28
C SER A 140 -3.36 7.00 -12.77
N LYS A 141 -2.42 6.64 -13.66
CA LYS A 141 -1.12 6.04 -13.26
C LYS A 141 -0.16 7.05 -12.65
N CYS A 142 -0.32 8.33 -12.99
CA CYS A 142 0.54 9.42 -12.53
C CYS A 142 0.02 10.10 -11.25
N GLY A 143 -1.06 9.59 -10.65
CA GLY A 143 -1.64 10.15 -9.42
C GLY A 143 -2.49 11.41 -9.63
N PHE A 144 -3.03 11.59 -10.85
CA PHE A 144 -4.00 12.65 -11.19
C PHE A 144 -5.39 12.01 -11.31
N GLU A 145 -5.87 11.38 -10.25
CA GLU A 145 -7.11 10.60 -10.27
C GLU A 145 -8.36 11.45 -10.51
N GLU A 146 -8.39 12.67 -9.97
CA GLU A 146 -9.52 13.59 -10.16
C GLU A 146 -9.64 14.01 -11.63
N GLU A 147 -8.53 14.39 -12.26
CA GLU A 147 -8.49 14.75 -13.68
C GLU A 147 -8.83 13.56 -14.58
N ALA A 148 -8.38 12.35 -14.22
CA ALA A 148 -8.74 11.13 -14.96
C ALA A 148 -10.26 10.91 -14.96
N ILE A 149 -10.92 11.10 -13.81
CA ILE A 149 -12.37 11.01 -13.68
C ILE A 149 -13.07 12.11 -14.48
N VAL A 150 -12.58 13.36 -14.39
CA VAL A 150 -13.15 14.49 -15.14
C VAL A 150 -13.07 14.22 -16.65
N LYS A 151 -11.90 13.79 -17.17
CA LYS A 151 -11.76 13.42 -18.58
C LYS A 151 -12.70 12.28 -18.97
N PHE A 152 -12.89 11.27 -18.11
CA PHE A 152 -13.87 10.20 -18.37
C PHE A 152 -15.31 10.73 -18.45
N CYS A 153 -15.71 11.68 -17.59
CA CYS A 153 -17.05 12.28 -17.63
C CYS A 153 -17.33 13.07 -18.92
N PHE A 154 -16.30 13.62 -19.57
CA PHE A 154 -16.41 14.30 -20.86
C PHE A 154 -16.25 13.38 -22.07
N MET A 155 -15.97 12.08 -21.86
CA MET A 155 -15.82 11.11 -22.94
C MET A 155 -17.15 10.92 -23.67
N ASN A 156 -17.14 11.18 -24.98
CA ASN A 156 -18.31 11.15 -25.85
C ASN A 156 -18.36 9.89 -26.76
N VAL A 157 -17.47 8.94 -26.54
CA VAL A 157 -17.41 7.66 -27.26
C VAL A 157 -17.55 6.50 -26.28
N LYS A 158 -17.98 5.32 -26.74
CA LYS A 158 -18.17 4.14 -25.88
C LYS A 158 -16.83 3.72 -25.24
N PRO A 159 -16.69 3.73 -23.90
CA PRO A 159 -15.46 3.26 -23.23
C PRO A 159 -15.27 1.76 -23.42
N ASN A 160 -14.01 1.35 -23.50
CA ASN A 160 -13.62 -0.07 -23.51
C ASN A 160 -13.22 -0.54 -22.11
N SER A 161 -12.92 -1.83 -21.97
CA SER A 161 -12.52 -2.44 -20.69
C SER A 161 -11.30 -1.74 -20.05
N THR A 162 -10.31 -1.34 -20.85
CA THR A 162 -9.12 -0.64 -20.37
C THR A 162 -9.45 0.77 -19.85
N THR A 163 -10.38 1.48 -20.50
CA THR A 163 -10.89 2.76 -20.01
C THR A 163 -11.54 2.57 -18.64
N LEU A 164 -12.44 1.57 -18.51
CA LEU A 164 -13.17 1.28 -17.28
C LEU A 164 -12.24 0.88 -16.12
N VAL A 165 -11.24 0.02 -16.40
CA VAL A 165 -10.19 -0.34 -15.44
C VAL A 165 -9.46 0.89 -14.91
N SER A 166 -9.08 1.82 -15.79
CA SER A 166 -8.32 3.01 -15.41
C SER A 166 -9.16 3.95 -14.54
N VAL A 167 -10.41 4.25 -14.93
CA VAL A 167 -11.27 5.15 -14.15
C VAL A 167 -11.75 4.51 -12.84
N LEU A 168 -11.97 3.20 -12.78
CA LEU A 168 -12.30 2.51 -11.52
C LEU A 168 -11.12 2.49 -10.56
N SER A 169 -9.89 2.37 -11.06
CA SER A 169 -8.67 2.51 -10.24
C SER A 169 -8.60 3.90 -9.63
N ALA A 170 -8.85 4.95 -10.41
CA ALA A 170 -8.95 6.33 -9.91
C ALA A 170 -10.07 6.49 -8.85
N CYS A 171 -11.24 5.88 -9.09
CA CYS A 171 -12.33 5.87 -8.11
C CYS A 171 -11.96 5.10 -6.83
N SER A 172 -11.13 4.06 -6.92
CA SER A 172 -10.64 3.27 -5.78
C SER A 172 -9.71 4.11 -4.89
N SER A 173 -8.76 4.84 -5.49
CA SER A 173 -7.88 5.79 -4.79
C SER A 173 -8.66 6.87 -4.07
N LEU A 174 -9.64 7.49 -4.75
CA LEU A 174 -10.45 8.59 -4.20
C LEU A 174 -11.63 8.11 -3.34
N ARG A 175 -11.83 6.79 -3.21
CA ARG A 175 -12.98 6.18 -2.53
C ARG A 175 -14.33 6.71 -3.02
N ALA A 176 -14.43 6.99 -4.32
CA ALA A 176 -15.60 7.60 -4.97
C ALA A 176 -16.74 6.59 -5.20
N LEU A 177 -17.34 6.10 -4.10
CA LEU A 177 -18.28 4.95 -4.11
C LEU A 177 -19.47 5.13 -5.06
N LYS A 178 -20.07 6.33 -5.11
CA LYS A 178 -21.25 6.59 -5.95
C LYS A 178 -20.89 6.48 -7.44
N LEU A 179 -19.78 7.10 -7.85
CA LEU A 179 -19.34 7.09 -9.23
C LEU A 179 -18.89 5.68 -9.66
N GLY A 180 -18.06 5.00 -8.86
CA GLY A 180 -17.62 3.65 -9.22
C GLY A 180 -18.78 2.64 -9.27
N LYS A 181 -19.83 2.79 -8.46
CA LYS A 181 -21.08 2.00 -8.61
C LYS A 181 -21.78 2.27 -9.95
N ALA A 182 -21.84 3.53 -10.40
CA ALA A 182 -22.40 3.87 -11.69
C ALA A 182 -21.58 3.28 -12.85
N ILE A 183 -20.25 3.31 -12.74
CA ILE A 183 -19.33 2.75 -13.74
C ILE A 183 -19.42 1.22 -13.79
N HIS A 184 -19.49 0.54 -12.64
CA HIS A 184 -19.72 -0.90 -12.58
C HIS A 184 -21.12 -1.27 -13.13
N GLY A 185 -22.16 -0.49 -12.82
CA GLY A 185 -23.47 -0.68 -13.43
C GLY A 185 -23.45 -0.49 -14.96
N TYR A 186 -22.63 0.44 -15.46
CA TYR A 186 -22.41 0.61 -16.90
C TYR A 186 -21.71 -0.60 -17.51
N SER A 187 -20.66 -1.13 -16.89
CA SER A 187 -19.91 -2.29 -17.40
C SER A 187 -20.80 -3.51 -17.56
N LEU A 188 -21.63 -3.81 -16.55
CA LEU A 188 -22.57 -4.94 -16.57
C LEU A 188 -23.62 -4.87 -17.69
N ARG A 189 -23.96 -3.66 -18.17
CA ARG A 189 -24.99 -3.46 -19.21
C ARG A 189 -24.43 -3.39 -20.62
N ASN A 190 -23.14 -3.09 -20.78
CA ASN A 190 -22.56 -2.67 -22.06
C ASN A 190 -21.37 -3.52 -22.52
N LEU A 191 -20.82 -4.38 -21.66
CA LEU A 191 -19.76 -5.31 -22.00
C LEU A 191 -20.31 -6.73 -22.02
N ASP A 192 -20.15 -7.40 -23.16
CA ASP A 192 -20.73 -8.73 -23.40
C ASP A 192 -19.84 -9.87 -22.91
N GLU A 193 -18.54 -9.62 -22.72
CA GLU A 193 -17.55 -10.61 -22.29
C GLU A 193 -17.11 -10.38 -20.84
N SER A 194 -17.02 -11.47 -20.06
CA SER A 194 -16.42 -11.39 -18.72
C SER A 194 -14.94 -11.07 -18.85
N ASN A 195 -14.48 -10.14 -18.01
CA ASN A 195 -13.10 -9.70 -18.02
C ASN A 195 -12.56 -9.72 -16.59
N ILE A 196 -11.80 -10.77 -16.29
CA ILE A 196 -11.23 -10.99 -14.95
C ILE A 196 -10.39 -9.80 -14.45
N ILE A 197 -9.73 -9.06 -15.35
CA ILE A 197 -8.97 -7.86 -14.98
C ILE A 197 -9.92 -6.75 -14.51
N LEU A 198 -11.01 -6.53 -15.24
CA LEU A 198 -12.02 -5.55 -14.85
C LEU A 198 -12.71 -5.97 -13.55
N ASP A 199 -13.11 -7.23 -13.42
CA ASP A 199 -13.75 -7.76 -12.21
C ASP A 199 -12.85 -7.59 -10.98
N ASN A 200 -11.54 -7.89 -11.12
CA ASN A 200 -10.55 -7.68 -10.06
C ASN A 200 -10.42 -6.20 -9.65
N VAL A 201 -10.49 -5.26 -10.61
CA VAL A 201 -10.45 -3.82 -10.31
C VAL A 201 -11.74 -3.34 -9.65
N VAL A 202 -12.91 -3.83 -10.08
CA VAL A 202 -14.18 -3.54 -9.41
C VAL A 202 -14.17 -4.11 -7.98
N LEU A 203 -13.59 -5.29 -7.80
CA LEU A 203 -13.44 -5.94 -6.50
C LEU A 203 -12.56 -5.12 -5.55
N ASP A 204 -11.36 -4.71 -5.99
CA ASP A 204 -10.48 -3.81 -5.23
C ASP A 204 -11.19 -2.49 -4.90
N PHE A 205 -11.89 -1.89 -5.86
CA PHE A 205 -12.67 -0.67 -5.65
C PHE A 205 -13.67 -0.81 -4.50
N TYR A 206 -14.46 -1.90 -4.46
CA TYR A 206 -15.42 -2.10 -3.36
C TYR A 206 -14.72 -2.32 -2.02
N VAL A 207 -13.60 -3.05 -1.99
CA VAL A 207 -12.79 -3.25 -0.78
C VAL A 207 -12.23 -1.93 -0.25
N ARG A 208 -11.62 -1.10 -1.11
CA ARG A 208 -11.06 0.21 -0.70
C ARG A 208 -12.11 1.20 -0.26
N CYS A 209 -13.30 1.16 -0.88
CA CYS A 209 -14.45 1.94 -0.45
C CYS A 209 -15.12 1.40 0.84
N GLY A 210 -14.68 0.26 1.38
CA GLY A 210 -15.24 -0.35 2.59
C GLY A 210 -16.58 -1.06 2.37
N SER A 211 -17.02 -1.24 1.13
CA SER A 211 -18.27 -1.90 0.77
C SER A 211 -18.07 -3.42 0.62
N LEU A 212 -17.61 -4.09 1.69
CA LEU A 212 -17.25 -5.51 1.67
C LEU A 212 -18.42 -6.44 1.27
N GLY A 213 -19.66 -6.07 1.58
CA GLY A 213 -20.84 -6.82 1.13
C GLY A 213 -20.96 -6.84 -0.41
N SER A 214 -20.70 -5.72 -1.08
CA SER A 214 -20.69 -5.64 -2.55
C SER A 214 -19.48 -6.37 -3.14
N ALA A 215 -18.32 -6.28 -2.48
CA ALA A 215 -17.13 -7.04 -2.89
C ALA A 215 -17.39 -8.55 -2.82
N LYS A 216 -17.94 -9.05 -1.71
CA LYS A 216 -18.31 -10.46 -1.53
C LYS A 216 -19.33 -10.91 -2.57
N TYR A 217 -20.37 -10.09 -2.81
CA TYR A 217 -21.38 -10.41 -3.82
C TYR A 217 -20.75 -10.54 -5.21
N LEU A 218 -19.91 -9.59 -5.62
CA LEU A 218 -19.20 -9.68 -6.90
C LEU A 218 -18.33 -10.93 -6.95
N PHE A 219 -17.49 -11.14 -5.93
CA PHE A 219 -16.56 -12.25 -5.85
C PHE A 219 -17.22 -13.63 -6.02
N VAL A 220 -18.36 -13.86 -5.38
CA VAL A 220 -19.11 -15.13 -5.49
C VAL A 220 -19.71 -15.32 -6.89
N ASN A 221 -20.05 -14.23 -7.58
CA ASN A 221 -20.65 -14.27 -8.91
C ASN A 221 -19.61 -14.17 -10.04
N MET A 222 -18.31 -14.09 -9.73
CA MET A 222 -17.25 -14.08 -10.76
C MET A 222 -17.20 -15.45 -11.45
N PRO A 223 -17.30 -15.52 -12.80
CA PRO A 223 -17.24 -16.79 -13.52
C PRO A 223 -15.90 -17.52 -13.37
N LYS A 224 -14.81 -16.76 -13.20
CA LYS A 224 -13.46 -17.26 -12.97
C LYS A 224 -12.76 -16.33 -11.98
N ARG A 225 -12.14 -16.92 -10.97
CA ARG A 225 -11.33 -16.21 -9.98
C ARG A 225 -9.88 -16.62 -10.15
N ASP A 226 -8.99 -15.65 -10.11
CA ASP A 226 -7.54 -15.88 -10.13
C ASP A 226 -6.93 -15.51 -8.77
N VAL A 227 -5.61 -15.69 -8.66
CA VAL A 227 -4.89 -15.34 -7.43
C VAL A 227 -5.17 -13.90 -7.00
N VAL A 228 -5.34 -12.95 -7.94
CA VAL A 228 -5.61 -11.54 -7.62
C VAL A 228 -7.01 -11.39 -7.01
N SER A 229 -8.03 -12.07 -7.54
CA SER A 229 -9.39 -12.06 -6.96
C SER A 229 -9.36 -12.52 -5.49
N TRP A 230 -8.70 -13.64 -5.23
CA TRP A 230 -8.59 -14.22 -3.89
C TRP A 230 -7.75 -13.36 -2.93
N THR A 231 -6.56 -12.91 -3.37
CA THR A 231 -5.69 -12.04 -2.56
C THR A 231 -6.41 -10.74 -2.17
N THR A 232 -7.20 -10.16 -3.09
CA THR A 232 -7.97 -8.94 -2.85
C THR A 232 -9.01 -9.14 -1.74
N MET A 233 -9.71 -10.28 -1.73
CA MET A 233 -10.68 -10.59 -0.68
C MET A 233 -10.02 -10.86 0.68
N VAL A 234 -8.96 -11.68 0.70
CA VAL A 234 -8.21 -11.99 1.94
C VAL A 234 -7.64 -10.71 2.55
N GLY A 235 -6.95 -9.89 1.73
CA GLY A 235 -6.40 -8.61 2.17
C GLY A 235 -7.46 -7.61 2.59
N GLY A 236 -8.58 -7.54 1.85
CA GLY A 236 -9.69 -6.65 2.14
C GLY A 236 -10.37 -6.91 3.48
N TYR A 237 -10.57 -8.19 3.83
CA TYR A 237 -11.08 -8.56 5.15
C TYR A 237 -10.04 -8.32 6.25
N ALA A 238 -8.78 -8.74 6.04
CA ALA A 238 -7.70 -8.58 7.02
C ALA A 238 -7.46 -7.11 7.41
N GLN A 239 -7.38 -6.20 6.43
CA GLN A 239 -7.14 -4.77 6.67
C GLN A 239 -8.30 -4.06 7.37
N ARG A 240 -9.51 -4.64 7.33
CA ARG A 240 -10.72 -4.08 7.93
C ARG A 240 -11.06 -4.71 9.29
N GLY A 241 -10.20 -5.59 9.80
CA GLY A 241 -10.39 -6.25 11.10
C GLY A 241 -11.26 -7.51 11.06
N PHE A 242 -11.82 -7.88 9.91
CA PHE A 242 -12.61 -9.10 9.71
C PHE A 242 -11.68 -10.30 9.53
N SER A 243 -10.90 -10.59 10.57
CA SER A 243 -9.76 -11.52 10.49
C SER A 243 -10.22 -12.96 10.27
N GLU A 244 -11.36 -13.36 10.85
CA GLU A 244 -11.93 -14.69 10.69
C GLU A 244 -12.39 -14.92 9.25
N GLU A 245 -13.04 -13.93 8.63
CA GLU A 245 -13.45 -14.01 7.24
C GLU A 245 -12.26 -14.04 6.28
N ALA A 246 -11.17 -13.32 6.60
CA ALA A 246 -9.93 -13.39 5.83
C ALA A 246 -9.35 -14.81 5.83
N VAL A 247 -9.33 -15.47 7.00
CA VAL A 247 -8.87 -16.86 7.13
C VAL A 247 -9.82 -17.82 6.41
N ARG A 248 -11.14 -17.65 6.54
CA ARG A 248 -12.12 -18.50 5.85
C ARG A 248 -11.97 -18.42 4.34
N VAL A 249 -11.83 -17.23 3.77
CA VAL A 249 -11.60 -17.05 2.32
C VAL A 249 -10.27 -17.70 1.89
N PHE A 250 -9.23 -17.62 2.72
CA PHE A 250 -7.97 -18.31 2.44
C PHE A 250 -8.12 -19.84 2.47
N GLN A 251 -8.87 -20.39 3.42
CA GLN A 251 -9.19 -21.83 3.47
C GLN A 251 -9.96 -22.26 2.22
N GLU A 252 -11.01 -21.51 1.85
CA GLU A 252 -11.78 -21.75 0.61
C GLU A 252 -10.88 -21.73 -0.63
N MET A 253 -9.89 -20.83 -0.70
CA MET A 253 -8.91 -20.76 -1.78
C MET A 253 -8.06 -22.04 -1.87
N VAL A 254 -7.55 -22.51 -0.72
CA VAL A 254 -6.68 -23.69 -0.64
C VAL A 254 -7.45 -24.98 -0.92
N GLU A 255 -8.64 -25.13 -0.35
CA GLU A 255 -9.49 -26.32 -0.52
C GLU A 255 -10.13 -26.39 -1.91
N GLY A 256 -10.59 -25.26 -2.44
CA GLY A 256 -11.20 -25.18 -3.76
C GLY A 256 -10.20 -25.36 -4.91
N GLY A 257 -8.92 -25.03 -4.68
CA GLY A 257 -7.84 -25.25 -5.65
C GLY A 257 -7.94 -24.44 -6.95
N GLU A 258 -8.83 -23.44 -7.02
CA GLU A 258 -9.03 -22.58 -8.21
C GLU A 258 -7.78 -21.74 -8.53
N ALA A 259 -7.07 -21.30 -7.50
CA ALA A 259 -5.83 -20.54 -7.59
C ALA A 259 -4.93 -20.86 -6.41
N GLN A 260 -3.61 -20.80 -6.62
CA GLN A 260 -2.64 -21.01 -5.56
C GLN A 260 -2.31 -19.69 -4.85
N PRO A 261 -2.31 -19.65 -3.50
CA PRO A 261 -1.87 -18.49 -2.74
C PRO A 261 -0.46 -18.04 -3.14
N ASN A 262 -0.27 -16.74 -3.27
CA ASN A 262 1.03 -16.10 -3.46
C ASN A 262 1.53 -15.46 -2.15
N GLU A 263 2.75 -14.90 -2.17
CA GLU A 263 3.35 -14.19 -1.03
C GLU A 263 2.40 -13.15 -0.40
N ALA A 264 1.76 -12.31 -1.20
CA ALA A 264 0.83 -11.29 -0.70
C ALA A 264 -0.38 -11.90 0.03
N THR A 265 -0.90 -13.02 -0.46
CA THR A 265 -1.99 -13.76 0.19
C THR A 265 -1.55 -14.29 1.55
N ILE A 266 -0.35 -14.88 1.61
CA ILE A 266 0.23 -15.43 2.83
C ILE A 266 0.45 -14.34 3.88
N VAL A 267 1.03 -13.20 3.49
CA VAL A 267 1.24 -12.06 4.40
C VAL A 267 -0.09 -11.54 4.95
N ASN A 268 -1.12 -11.41 4.11
CA ASN A 268 -2.44 -10.95 4.54
C ASN A 268 -3.11 -11.92 5.54
N VAL A 269 -3.07 -13.24 5.27
CA VAL A 269 -3.68 -14.22 6.19
C VAL A 269 -2.90 -14.35 7.50
N LEU A 270 -1.56 -14.29 7.47
CA LEU A 270 -0.74 -14.28 8.68
C LEU A 270 -0.99 -13.02 9.52
N SER A 271 -1.16 -11.87 8.88
CA SER A 271 -1.58 -10.64 9.56
C SER A 271 -2.95 -10.78 10.21
N ALA A 272 -3.90 -11.44 9.55
CA ALA A 272 -5.22 -11.73 10.12
C ALA A 272 -5.12 -12.68 11.33
N CYS A 273 -4.35 -13.77 11.24
CA CYS A 273 -4.12 -14.67 12.38
C CYS A 273 -3.48 -13.93 13.57
N SER A 274 -2.55 -13.03 13.27
CA SER A 274 -1.82 -12.21 14.23
C SER A 274 -2.73 -11.20 14.96
N SER A 275 -3.74 -10.63 14.30
CA SER A 275 -4.67 -9.65 14.91
C SER A 275 -5.67 -10.28 15.89
N ILE A 276 -6.05 -11.55 15.68
CA ILE A 276 -6.96 -12.28 16.59
C ILE A 276 -6.23 -13.25 17.52
N GLY A 277 -4.90 -13.33 17.47
CA GLY A 277 -4.12 -14.27 18.27
C GLY A 277 -4.41 -15.75 17.96
N ALA A 278 -4.83 -16.06 16.74
CA ALA A 278 -5.23 -17.41 16.33
C ALA A 278 -4.02 -18.30 16.03
N LEU A 279 -3.36 -18.79 17.08
CA LEU A 279 -2.14 -19.60 16.99
C LEU A 279 -2.32 -20.87 16.13
N SER A 280 -3.43 -21.60 16.30
CA SER A 280 -3.69 -22.85 15.58
C SER A 280 -3.81 -22.62 14.07
N LEU A 281 -4.52 -21.56 13.67
CA LEU A 281 -4.65 -21.15 12.27
C LEU A 281 -3.30 -20.69 11.71
N GLY A 282 -2.55 -19.89 12.47
CA GLY A 282 -1.20 -19.48 12.09
C GLY A 282 -0.22 -20.65 11.89
N GLN A 283 -0.28 -21.67 12.75
CA GLN A 283 0.49 -22.91 12.61
C GLN A 283 0.08 -23.70 11.37
N TRP A 284 -1.23 -23.80 11.08
CA TRP A 284 -1.70 -24.44 9.86
C TRP A 284 -1.19 -23.72 8.60
N VAL A 285 -1.24 -22.38 8.57
CA VAL A 285 -0.65 -21.58 7.47
C VAL A 285 0.85 -21.82 7.37
N HIS A 286 1.58 -21.86 8.49
CA HIS A 286 3.02 -22.13 8.49
C HIS A 286 3.34 -23.53 7.91
N SER A 287 2.63 -24.57 8.36
CA SER A 287 2.77 -25.92 7.80
C SER A 287 2.46 -25.95 6.31
N TYR A 288 1.43 -25.22 5.85
CA TYR A 288 1.13 -25.08 4.42
C TYR A 288 2.30 -24.45 3.64
N ILE A 289 2.91 -23.38 4.16
CA ILE A 289 4.09 -22.75 3.54
C ILE A 289 5.26 -23.74 3.46
N GLU A 290 5.50 -24.55 4.50
CA GLU A 290 6.57 -25.55 4.48
C GLU A 290 6.40 -26.61 3.38
N THR A 291 5.17 -26.88 2.92
CA THR A 291 4.91 -27.77 1.78
C THR A 291 5.12 -27.13 0.40
N ARG A 292 5.36 -25.81 0.33
CA ARG A 292 5.43 -25.02 -0.90
C ARG A 292 6.88 -24.64 -1.23
N SER A 293 7.45 -25.22 -2.29
CA SER A 293 8.82 -24.89 -2.72
C SER A 293 8.96 -23.49 -3.32
N ASP A 294 7.86 -22.91 -3.79
CA ASP A 294 7.81 -21.59 -4.41
C ASP A 294 7.53 -20.43 -3.43
N LEU A 295 7.28 -20.73 -2.15
CA LEU A 295 7.09 -19.76 -1.08
C LEU A 295 8.18 -19.92 -0.01
N PRO A 296 9.40 -19.44 -0.27
CA PRO A 296 10.47 -19.52 0.73
C PRO A 296 10.10 -18.69 1.97
N VAL A 297 10.43 -19.22 3.15
CA VAL A 297 10.33 -18.50 4.43
C VAL A 297 11.47 -17.49 4.53
N GLU A 298 11.37 -16.43 3.73
CA GLU A 298 12.32 -15.31 3.62
C GLU A 298 11.55 -14.00 3.41
N GLY A 299 12.23 -12.86 3.55
CA GLY A 299 11.64 -11.55 3.26
C GLY A 299 10.31 -11.31 3.99
N ASN A 300 9.27 -10.90 3.25
CA ASN A 300 7.98 -10.56 3.86
C ASN A 300 7.26 -11.78 4.48
N VAL A 301 7.41 -12.98 3.91
CA VAL A 301 6.79 -14.21 4.46
C VAL A 301 7.42 -14.53 5.81
N GLY A 302 8.75 -14.51 5.89
CA GLY A 302 9.49 -14.71 7.14
C GLY A 302 9.11 -13.69 8.21
N ASN A 303 9.07 -12.41 7.84
CA ASN A 303 8.69 -11.32 8.75
C ASN A 303 7.24 -11.45 9.24
N ALA A 304 6.31 -11.82 8.35
CA ALA A 304 4.91 -12.06 8.70
C ALA A 304 4.74 -13.25 9.66
N LEU A 305 5.50 -14.34 9.48
CA LEU A 305 5.50 -15.48 10.40
C LEU A 305 6.05 -15.11 11.78
N ILE A 306 7.16 -14.38 11.84
CA ILE A 306 7.72 -13.88 13.12
C ILE A 306 6.67 -13.04 13.84
N ASN A 307 6.07 -12.07 13.17
CA ASN A 307 5.04 -11.20 13.74
C ASN A 307 3.80 -12.01 14.21
N MET A 308 3.37 -13.00 13.44
CA MET A 308 2.26 -13.88 13.82
C MET A 308 2.57 -14.65 15.11
N TYR A 309 3.70 -15.35 15.19
CA TYR A 309 4.05 -16.12 16.39
C TYR A 309 4.30 -15.25 17.62
N VAL A 310 4.93 -14.08 17.44
CA VAL A 310 5.10 -13.07 18.49
C VAL A 310 3.77 -12.66 19.08
N LYS A 311 2.80 -12.26 18.25
CA LYS A 311 1.49 -11.76 18.71
C LYS A 311 0.58 -12.87 19.24
N CYS A 312 0.82 -14.12 18.83
CA CYS A 312 0.19 -15.30 19.42
C CYS A 312 0.88 -15.79 20.70
N GLY A 313 1.84 -15.05 21.27
CA GLY A 313 2.48 -15.38 22.55
C GLY A 313 3.50 -16.52 22.51
N THR A 314 3.97 -16.91 21.32
CA THR A 314 4.89 -18.05 21.14
C THR A 314 6.27 -17.58 20.67
N ALA A 315 6.91 -16.78 21.52
CA ALA A 315 8.21 -16.16 21.26
C ALA A 315 9.31 -17.15 20.85
N GLY A 316 9.30 -18.38 21.38
CA GLY A 316 10.27 -19.41 21.01
C GLY A 316 10.21 -19.81 19.53
N MET A 317 9.00 -19.93 18.95
CA MET A 317 8.84 -20.23 17.53
C MET A 317 9.22 -19.03 16.66
N ALA A 318 8.92 -17.81 17.12
CA ALA A 318 9.37 -16.60 16.44
C ALA A 318 10.90 -16.52 16.35
N ILE A 319 11.62 -16.84 17.44
CA ILE A 319 13.11 -16.91 17.44
C ILE A 319 13.60 -18.00 16.49
N HIS A 320 12.96 -19.17 16.48
CA HIS A 320 13.33 -20.27 15.59
C HIS A 320 13.27 -19.86 14.11
N ILE A 321 12.16 -19.22 13.71
CA ILE A 321 11.98 -18.72 12.35
C ILE A 321 12.98 -17.62 12.04
N PHE A 322 13.15 -16.66 12.95
CA PHE A 322 14.14 -15.60 12.82
C PHE A 322 15.55 -16.15 12.58
N ASN A 323 15.97 -17.15 13.37
CA ASN A 323 17.28 -17.78 13.21
C ASN A 323 17.43 -18.50 11.87
N LYS A 324 16.36 -19.12 11.35
CA LYS A 324 16.34 -19.79 10.04
C LYS A 324 16.46 -18.84 8.85
N LEU A 325 16.07 -17.57 8.98
CA LEU A 325 16.18 -16.60 7.86
C LEU A 325 17.63 -16.46 7.39
N LEU A 326 17.86 -16.67 6.09
CA LEU A 326 19.15 -16.47 5.43
C LEU A 326 19.53 -14.99 5.39
N ARG A 327 18.55 -14.12 5.16
CA ARG A 327 18.74 -12.66 5.13
C ARG A 327 17.79 -12.00 6.12
N LYS A 328 18.38 -11.39 7.15
CA LYS A 328 17.68 -10.61 8.16
C LYS A 328 17.77 -9.14 7.80
N ASP A 329 16.64 -8.56 7.39
CA ASP A 329 16.52 -7.13 7.12
C ASP A 329 16.08 -6.36 8.38
N ILE A 330 16.01 -5.04 8.28
CA ILE A 330 15.60 -4.18 9.40
C ILE A 330 14.20 -4.52 9.93
N ILE A 331 13.30 -4.99 9.06
CA ILE A 331 11.95 -5.40 9.43
C ILE A 331 12.01 -6.68 10.29
N SER A 332 12.82 -7.66 9.93
CA SER A 332 12.99 -8.90 10.71
C SER A 332 13.50 -8.61 12.13
N TRP A 333 14.49 -7.72 12.26
CA TRP A 333 15.07 -7.31 13.54
C TRP A 333 14.10 -6.50 14.40
N SER A 334 13.50 -5.46 13.83
CA SER A 334 12.54 -4.61 14.55
C SER A 334 11.31 -5.40 15.01
N THR A 335 10.83 -6.35 14.20
CA THR A 335 9.69 -7.22 14.53
C THR A 335 10.01 -8.14 15.69
N ILE A 336 11.17 -8.83 15.68
CA ILE A 336 11.53 -9.74 16.78
C ILE A 336 11.83 -8.97 18.07
N ILE A 337 12.49 -7.81 18.00
CA ILE A 337 12.79 -6.95 19.17
C ILE A 337 11.49 -6.46 19.82
N SER A 338 10.60 -5.87 19.03
CA SER A 338 9.29 -5.40 19.51
C SER A 338 8.46 -6.55 20.05
N GLY A 339 8.55 -7.71 19.40
CA GLY A 339 7.84 -8.90 19.83
C GLY A 339 8.31 -9.48 21.16
N MET A 340 9.61 -9.44 21.43
CA MET A 340 10.14 -9.81 22.75
C MET A 340 9.70 -8.82 23.82
N ALA A 341 9.65 -7.52 23.49
CA ALA A 341 9.14 -6.50 24.40
C ALA A 341 7.68 -6.78 24.81
N MET A 342 6.81 -7.04 23.83
CA MET A 342 5.37 -7.31 24.04
C MET A 342 5.13 -8.56 24.88
N ASN A 343 5.96 -9.59 24.73
CA ASN A 343 5.87 -10.84 25.50
C ASN A 343 6.56 -10.77 26.88
N GLY A 344 7.00 -9.58 27.32
CA GLY A 344 7.64 -9.39 28.64
C GLY A 344 9.10 -9.84 28.70
N HIS A 345 9.74 -10.15 27.57
CA HIS A 345 11.13 -10.59 27.47
C HIS A 345 12.07 -9.42 27.18
N GLY A 346 11.96 -8.31 27.92
CA GLY A 346 12.68 -7.06 27.63
C GLY A 346 14.21 -7.20 27.57
N MET A 347 14.81 -8.03 28.42
CA MET A 347 16.25 -8.30 28.36
C MET A 347 16.68 -9.01 27.08
N HIS A 348 15.87 -9.93 26.56
CA HIS A 348 16.15 -10.60 25.27
C HIS A 348 16.02 -9.61 24.11
N ALA A 349 15.09 -8.65 24.18
CA ALA A 349 14.98 -7.59 23.18
C ALA A 349 16.28 -6.75 23.10
N LEU A 350 16.87 -6.41 24.25
CA LEU A 350 18.16 -5.70 24.31
C LEU A 350 19.33 -6.55 23.77
N GLN A 351 19.33 -7.87 24.04
CA GLN A 351 20.33 -8.79 23.48
C GLN A 351 20.22 -8.89 21.95
N LEU A 352 19.00 -8.96 21.43
CA LEU A 352 18.74 -8.97 19.99
C LEU A 352 19.18 -7.67 19.33
N PHE A 353 19.00 -6.52 19.99
CA PHE A 353 19.54 -5.25 19.50
C PHE A 353 21.06 -5.24 19.43
N SER A 354 21.76 -5.71 20.47
CA SER A 354 23.21 -5.86 20.41
C SER A 354 23.65 -6.75 19.25
N LEU A 355 22.91 -7.84 18.99
CA LEU A 355 23.19 -8.73 17.87
C LEU A 355 22.93 -8.06 16.51
N MET A 356 21.85 -7.27 16.39
CA MET A 356 21.55 -6.46 15.20
C MET A 356 22.72 -5.54 14.83
N LEU A 357 23.32 -4.89 15.82
CA LEU A 357 24.48 -4.01 15.63
C LEU A 357 25.72 -4.79 15.18
N VAL A 358 25.97 -5.98 15.76
CA VAL A 358 27.08 -6.87 15.34
C VAL A 358 26.90 -7.33 13.89
N HIS A 359 25.66 -7.54 13.45
CA HIS A 359 25.33 -7.87 12.06
C HIS A 359 25.40 -6.66 11.10
N GLY A 360 25.72 -5.46 11.60
CA GLY A 360 25.85 -4.25 10.79
C GLY A 360 24.53 -3.73 10.23
N VAL A 361 23.39 -4.13 10.81
CA VAL A 361 22.07 -3.62 10.40
C VAL A 361 21.77 -2.36 11.22
N PRO A 362 21.61 -1.19 10.58
CA PRO A 362 21.32 0.04 11.31
C PRO A 362 19.90 0.01 11.88
N PRO A 363 19.69 0.43 13.14
CA PRO A 363 18.35 0.58 13.70
C PRO A 363 17.59 1.75 13.07
N ASP A 364 16.27 1.63 13.03
CA ASP A 364 15.31 2.68 12.65
C ASP A 364 14.46 3.12 13.84
N ASP A 365 13.55 4.07 13.60
CA ASP A 365 12.58 4.56 14.57
C ASP A 365 11.72 3.43 15.16
N VAL A 366 11.28 2.47 14.34
CA VAL A 366 10.48 1.31 14.82
C VAL A 366 11.29 0.45 15.79
N THR A 367 12.58 0.25 15.52
CA THR A 367 13.48 -0.50 16.41
C THR A 367 13.57 0.17 17.80
N PHE A 368 13.70 1.49 17.85
CA PHE A 368 13.76 2.23 19.11
C PHE A 368 12.44 2.19 19.89
N ILE A 369 11.29 2.23 19.22
CA ILE A 369 9.99 2.00 19.89
C ILE A 369 9.97 0.64 20.58
N GLY A 370 10.42 -0.42 19.90
CA GLY A 370 10.51 -1.77 20.48
C GLY A 370 11.43 -1.83 21.71
N LEU A 371 12.58 -1.16 21.67
CA LEU A 371 13.55 -1.12 22.77
C LEU A 371 13.03 -0.33 23.98
N LEU A 372 12.44 0.84 23.75
CA LEU A 372 11.86 1.64 24.83
C LEU A 372 10.67 0.93 25.47
N SER A 373 9.85 0.25 24.67
CA SER A 373 8.77 -0.61 25.19
C SER A 373 9.32 -1.77 26.02
N ALA A 374 10.43 -2.41 25.59
CA ALA A 374 11.09 -3.46 26.36
C ALA A 374 11.60 -2.95 27.71
N CYS A 375 12.21 -1.75 27.74
CA CYS A 375 12.63 -1.10 28.98
C CYS A 375 11.44 -0.74 29.87
N SER A 376 10.34 -0.25 29.29
CA SER A 376 9.10 0.05 30.01
C SER A 376 8.53 -1.20 30.71
N HIS A 377 8.37 -2.29 29.97
CA HIS A 377 7.82 -3.54 30.52
C HIS A 377 8.75 -4.23 31.52
N ALA A 378 10.07 -4.05 31.39
CA ALA A 378 11.06 -4.61 32.30
C ALA A 378 11.41 -3.70 33.49
N GLY A 379 10.85 -2.48 33.56
CA GLY A 379 11.17 -1.50 34.61
C GLY A 379 12.61 -0.95 34.56
N LEU A 380 13.25 -0.98 33.39
CA LEU A 380 14.65 -0.58 33.20
C LEU A 380 14.77 0.90 32.82
N VAL A 381 14.37 1.81 33.73
CA VAL A 381 14.29 3.26 33.48
C VAL A 381 15.62 3.84 32.99
N ASP A 382 16.71 3.57 33.71
CA ASP A 382 18.04 4.11 33.37
C ASP A 382 18.50 3.67 31.97
N ARG A 383 18.28 2.40 31.62
CA ARG A 383 18.62 1.89 30.28
C ARG A 383 17.73 2.50 29.20
N GLY A 384 16.46 2.69 29.48
CA GLY A 384 15.53 3.34 28.56
C GLY A 384 15.94 4.76 28.23
N LEU A 385 16.35 5.53 29.25
CA LEU A 385 16.91 6.87 29.07
C LEU A 385 18.17 6.87 28.22
N MET A 386 19.13 5.98 28.51
CA MET A 386 20.35 5.85 27.71
C MET A 386 20.04 5.52 26.24
N ILE A 387 19.06 4.64 25.99
CA ILE A 387 18.63 4.26 24.64
C ILE A 387 17.96 5.44 23.92
N PHE A 388 17.09 6.18 24.62
CA PHE A 388 16.41 7.36 24.09
C PHE A 388 17.41 8.46 23.71
N GLU A 389 18.43 8.71 24.53
CA GLU A 389 19.49 9.67 24.21
C GLU A 389 20.37 9.18 23.05
N ALA A 390 20.73 7.90 23.03
CA ALA A 390 21.53 7.30 21.95
C ALA A 390 20.82 7.41 20.59
N MET A 391 19.49 7.25 20.55
CA MET A 391 18.67 7.40 19.34
C MET A 391 19.01 8.70 18.58
N LYS A 392 19.07 9.82 19.30
CA LYS A 392 19.41 11.13 18.75
C LYS A 392 20.91 11.33 18.56
N ASN A 393 21.69 11.06 19.61
CA ASN A 393 23.09 11.47 19.69
C ASN A 393 24.04 10.55 18.91
N VAL A 394 23.69 9.27 18.77
CA VAL A 394 24.54 8.25 18.12
C VAL A 394 23.98 7.88 16.75
N TYR A 395 22.66 7.68 16.64
CA TYR A 395 22.04 7.20 15.41
C TYR A 395 21.41 8.29 14.55
N GLY A 396 21.31 9.54 15.05
CA GLY A 396 20.75 10.66 14.31
C GLY A 396 19.24 10.52 14.02
N ILE A 397 18.53 9.68 14.76
CA ILE A 397 17.11 9.43 14.58
C ILE A 397 16.34 10.41 15.46
N MET A 398 15.46 11.21 14.86
CA MET A 398 14.68 12.20 15.59
C MET A 398 13.51 11.54 16.32
N PRO A 399 13.37 11.73 17.65
CA PRO A 399 12.28 11.16 18.42
C PRO A 399 10.91 11.64 17.91
N GLN A 400 10.06 10.68 17.55
CA GLN A 400 8.65 10.88 17.22
C GLN A 400 7.77 10.73 18.47
N VAL A 401 6.52 11.18 18.39
CA VAL A 401 5.50 11.13 19.47
C VAL A 401 5.44 9.76 20.18
N GLN A 402 5.54 8.67 19.42
CA GLN A 402 5.51 7.30 19.95
C GLN A 402 6.70 6.99 20.88
N HIS A 403 7.88 7.54 20.63
CA HIS A 403 9.05 7.35 21.50
C HIS A 403 8.85 8.05 22.83
N TYR A 404 8.32 9.27 22.81
CA TYR A 404 7.96 10.00 24.03
C TYR A 404 6.87 9.28 24.82
N ALA A 405 5.88 8.71 24.14
CA ALA A 405 4.85 7.88 24.80
C ALA A 405 5.47 6.68 25.52
N CYS A 406 6.44 5.98 24.91
CA CYS A 406 7.16 4.89 25.57
C CYS A 406 7.96 5.36 26.80
N MET A 407 8.58 6.55 26.75
CA MET A 407 9.30 7.12 27.90
C MET A 407 8.35 7.46 29.05
N VAL A 408 7.21 8.07 28.76
CA VAL A 408 6.19 8.39 29.77
C VAL A 408 5.56 7.12 30.35
N ASP A 409 5.29 6.10 29.53
CA ASP A 409 4.84 4.78 30.00
C ASP A 409 5.88 4.14 30.92
N MET A 410 7.17 4.27 30.60
CA MET A 410 8.27 3.73 31.41
C MET A 410 8.38 4.39 32.78
N TYR A 411 8.40 5.73 32.84
CA TYR A 411 8.37 6.46 34.11
C TYR A 411 7.11 6.16 34.90
N GLY A 412 5.96 6.13 34.20
CA GLY A 412 4.66 5.83 34.77
C GLY A 412 4.61 4.47 35.46
N ARG A 413 5.07 3.40 34.80
CA ARG A 413 5.14 2.04 35.37
C ARG A 413 6.12 1.92 36.53
N ALA A 414 7.17 2.73 36.54
CA ALA A 414 8.14 2.79 37.63
C ALA A 414 7.63 3.59 38.85
N GLY A 415 6.45 4.23 38.75
CA GLY A 415 5.90 5.11 39.79
C GLY A 415 6.55 6.50 39.86
N LEU A 416 7.42 6.83 38.90
CA LEU A 416 8.14 8.11 38.81
C LEU A 416 7.26 9.15 38.11
N LEU A 417 6.13 9.47 38.75
CA LEU A 417 5.07 10.27 38.14
C LEU A 417 5.44 11.74 37.97
N GLU A 418 6.23 12.31 38.89
CA GLU A 418 6.67 13.71 38.78
C GLU A 418 7.69 13.87 37.65
N GLU A 419 8.62 12.91 37.53
CA GLU A 419 9.58 12.84 36.44
C GLU A 419 8.88 12.64 35.09
N ALA A 420 7.80 11.86 35.03
CA ALA A 420 6.99 11.71 33.83
C ALA A 420 6.33 13.03 33.39
N GLU A 421 5.80 13.81 34.34
CA GLU A 421 5.21 15.12 34.07
C GLU A 421 6.27 16.14 33.63
N ASP A 422 7.41 16.18 34.31
CA ASP A 422 8.53 17.05 33.95
C ASP A 422 9.10 16.70 32.58
N PHE A 423 9.16 15.41 32.23
CA PHE A 423 9.56 14.97 30.91
C PHE A 423 8.61 15.49 29.83
N ILE A 424 7.28 15.40 30.04
CA ILE A 424 6.27 15.94 29.12
C ILE A 424 6.46 17.43 28.88
N ARG A 425 6.74 18.21 29.93
CA ARG A 425 6.95 19.66 29.84
C ARG A 425 8.20 20.04 29.03
N GLN A 426 9.20 19.16 28.98
CA GLN A 426 10.45 19.39 28.25
C GLN A 426 10.39 18.92 26.79
N MET A 427 9.30 18.27 26.38
CA MET A 427 9.15 17.78 25.02
C MET A 427 9.10 18.94 24.01
N PRO A 428 9.76 18.80 22.84
CA PRO A 428 9.70 19.78 21.77
C PRO A 428 8.40 19.69 20.93
N VAL A 429 7.49 18.78 21.29
CA VAL A 429 6.23 18.50 20.59
C VAL A 429 5.09 18.46 21.60
N ASP A 430 3.91 18.92 21.20
CA ASP A 430 2.72 18.89 22.05
C ASP A 430 2.31 17.44 22.36
N ALA A 431 2.03 17.15 23.62
CA ALA A 431 1.61 15.83 24.06
C ALA A 431 0.19 15.49 23.55
N ASP A 432 0.03 14.28 23.03
CA ASP A 432 -1.20 13.79 22.41
C ASP A 432 -1.85 12.65 23.23
N GLY A 433 -2.86 11.99 22.66
CA GLY A 433 -3.64 10.94 23.33
C GLY A 433 -2.81 9.83 23.98
N PRO A 434 -1.91 9.14 23.25
CA PRO A 434 -1.01 8.12 23.78
C PRO A 434 -0.19 8.56 25.00
N ILE A 435 0.42 9.76 24.96
CA ILE A 435 1.29 10.26 26.04
C ILE A 435 0.48 10.51 27.31
N TRP A 436 -0.61 11.28 27.20
CA TRP A 436 -1.50 11.55 28.33
C TRP A 436 -2.16 10.28 28.84
N GLY A 437 -2.48 9.33 27.95
CA GLY A 437 -3.04 8.05 28.31
C GLY A 437 -2.08 7.19 29.14
N ALA A 438 -0.80 7.16 28.78
CA ALA A 438 0.23 6.48 29.56
C ALA A 438 0.35 7.07 30.98
N LEU A 439 0.42 8.41 31.10
CA LEU A 439 0.52 9.08 32.41
C LEU A 439 -0.74 8.88 33.26
N LEU A 440 -1.94 9.04 32.68
CA LEU A 440 -3.19 8.86 33.39
C LEU A 440 -3.38 7.42 33.88
N ASN A 441 -2.97 6.44 33.05
CA ASN A 441 -2.97 5.04 33.46
C ASN A 441 -2.02 4.79 34.63
N ALA A 442 -0.81 5.36 34.59
CA ALA A 442 0.16 5.27 35.67
C ALA A 442 -0.34 5.90 36.97
N CYS A 443 -0.91 7.11 36.91
CA CYS A 443 -1.51 7.78 38.06
C CYS A 443 -2.61 6.94 38.70
N ARG A 444 -3.43 6.25 37.89
CA ARG A 444 -4.45 5.32 38.36
C ARG A 444 -3.85 4.09 39.05
N VAL A 445 -2.80 3.49 38.47
CA VAL A 445 -2.12 2.31 39.05
C VAL A 445 -1.44 2.64 40.38
N HIS A 446 -0.87 3.84 40.50
CA HIS A 446 -0.12 4.30 41.68
C HIS A 446 -0.95 5.18 42.65
N TRP A 447 -2.28 5.29 42.45
CA TRP A 447 -3.20 6.03 43.32
C TRP A 447 -2.83 7.52 43.55
N ASN A 448 -2.27 8.18 42.54
CA ASN A 448 -1.89 9.59 42.64
C ASN A 448 -2.99 10.52 42.10
N GLU A 449 -4.05 10.70 42.90
CA GLU A 449 -5.21 11.50 42.51
C GLU A 449 -4.92 13.00 42.36
N LYS A 450 -3.88 13.51 43.04
CA LYS A 450 -3.48 14.93 42.95
C LYS A 450 -2.99 15.28 41.55
N MET A 451 -2.41 14.32 40.84
CA MET A 451 -1.88 14.54 39.50
C MET A 451 -2.98 14.69 38.45
N PHE A 452 -4.20 14.19 38.70
CA PHE A 452 -5.33 14.39 37.77
C PHE A 452 -5.70 15.86 37.59
N GLU A 453 -5.66 16.67 38.65
CA GLU A 453 -5.92 18.12 38.55
C GLU A 453 -4.80 18.86 37.83
N ARG A 454 -3.54 18.46 38.06
CA ARG A 454 -2.38 19.03 37.33
C ARG A 454 -2.46 18.73 35.84
N ILE A 455 -2.84 17.49 35.48
CA ILE A 455 -3.06 17.08 34.10
C ILE A 455 -4.22 17.88 33.49
N ARG A 456 -5.36 17.99 34.19
CA ARG A 456 -6.51 18.78 33.73
C ARG A 456 -6.09 20.21 33.39
N GLN A 457 -5.33 20.87 34.27
CA GLN A 457 -4.86 22.23 34.05
C GLN A 457 -3.96 22.31 32.80
N CYS A 458 -3.00 21.37 32.66
CA CYS A 458 -2.14 21.33 31.48
C CYS A 458 -2.93 21.11 30.17
N LEU A 459 -3.98 20.29 30.18
CA LEU A 459 -4.81 20.04 29.00
C LEU A 459 -5.64 21.27 28.59
N LEU A 460 -6.04 22.11 29.56
CA LEU A 460 -6.74 23.37 29.28
C LEU A 460 -5.80 24.42 28.66
N ASP A 461 -4.53 24.41 29.07
CA ASP A 461 -3.51 25.34 28.56
C ASP A 461 -2.95 24.93 27.18
N THR A 462 -3.08 23.65 26.82
CA THR A 462 -2.58 23.10 25.55
C THR A 462 -3.63 23.23 24.43
N ARG A 463 -3.29 23.90 23.32
CA ARG A 463 -4.19 23.99 22.15
C ARG A 463 -4.14 22.69 21.33
N GLY A 464 -5.30 22.15 20.97
CA GLY A 464 -5.39 21.00 20.04
C GLY A 464 -5.45 19.61 20.69
N VAL A 465 -5.71 19.53 22.00
CA VAL A 465 -5.84 18.25 22.72
C VAL A 465 -6.98 17.40 22.15
N SER A 466 -6.70 16.10 21.97
CA SER A 466 -7.67 15.15 21.42
C SER A 466 -8.89 14.95 22.34
N ILE A 467 -10.08 14.77 21.74
CA ILE A 467 -11.33 14.43 22.45
C ILE A 467 -11.15 13.15 23.28
N GLY A 468 -10.35 12.21 22.77
CA GLY A 468 -10.03 10.97 23.46
C GLY A 468 -9.31 11.20 24.78
N THR A 469 -8.42 12.19 24.85
CA THR A 469 -7.66 12.53 26.06
C THR A 469 -8.55 13.06 27.17
N PHE A 470 -9.45 14.00 26.87
CA PHE A 470 -10.42 14.50 27.84
C PHE A 470 -11.42 13.41 28.28
N ALA A 471 -11.85 12.55 27.36
CA ALA A 471 -12.70 11.41 27.69
C ALA A 471 -11.98 10.44 28.65
N LEU A 472 -10.68 10.20 28.43
CA LEU A 472 -9.87 9.35 29.30
C LEU A 472 -9.73 9.97 30.70
N LEU A 473 -9.43 11.27 30.79
CA LEU A 473 -9.36 12.00 32.06
C LEU A 473 -10.68 11.96 32.83
N SER A 474 -11.80 12.21 32.15
CA SER A 474 -13.14 12.11 32.76
C SER A 474 -13.42 10.70 33.31
N ASN A 475 -13.03 9.65 32.57
CA ASN A 475 -13.15 8.27 33.04
C ASN A 475 -12.24 7.98 34.22
N SER A 476 -11.01 8.53 34.26
CA SER A 476 -10.09 8.40 35.40
C SER A 476 -10.67 9.02 36.68
N PHE A 477 -11.23 10.24 36.61
CA PHE A 477 -11.93 10.84 37.75
C PHE A 477 -13.13 10.01 38.22
N ALA A 478 -13.94 9.50 37.27
CA ALA A 478 -15.08 8.64 37.59
C ALA A 478 -14.64 7.31 38.25
N SER A 479 -13.51 6.73 37.84
CA SER A 479 -12.98 5.51 38.46
C SER A 479 -12.42 5.71 39.87
N SER A 480 -12.13 6.95 40.26
CA SER A 480 -11.74 7.35 41.61
C SER A 480 -12.92 7.93 42.41
N ASP A 481 -14.17 7.63 42.03
CA ASP A 481 -15.41 8.12 42.66
C ASP A 481 -15.60 9.65 42.70
N ARG A 482 -14.78 10.40 41.94
CA ARG A 482 -14.86 11.87 41.81
C ARG A 482 -15.79 12.29 40.67
N TRP A 483 -17.06 11.92 40.79
CA TRP A 483 -18.08 12.13 39.75
C TRP A 483 -18.32 13.60 39.40
N GLU A 484 -18.19 14.51 40.36
CA GLU A 484 -18.32 15.95 40.10
C GLU A 484 -17.23 16.46 39.16
N ASP A 485 -15.98 16.07 39.38
CA ASP A 485 -14.85 16.49 38.55
C ASP A 485 -14.90 15.81 37.16
N ALA A 486 -15.34 14.55 37.11
CA ALA A 486 -15.62 13.87 35.85
C ALA A 486 -16.67 14.60 35.00
N ASN A 487 -17.70 15.18 35.63
CA ASN A 487 -18.73 15.96 34.95
C ASN A 487 -18.21 17.34 34.52
N LYS A 488 -17.38 18.02 35.33
CA LYS A 488 -16.72 19.28 34.93
C LYS A 488 -15.90 19.09 33.64
N VAL A 489 -15.11 18.02 33.55
CA VAL A 489 -14.34 17.70 32.33
C VAL A 489 -15.26 17.46 31.12
N ARG A 490 -16.43 16.83 31.32
CA ARG A 490 -17.41 16.60 30.23
C ARG A 490 -18.08 17.88 29.76
N ASP A 491 -18.36 18.80 30.68
CA ASP A 491 -18.94 20.10 30.34
C ASP A 491 -17.91 20.98 29.61
N GLU A 492 -16.64 20.92 30.01
CA GLU A 492 -15.52 21.54 29.28
C GLU A 492 -15.44 21.00 27.84
N MET A 493 -15.48 19.67 27.65
CA MET A 493 -15.53 19.07 26.31
C MET A 493 -16.71 19.58 25.46
N ARG A 494 -17.90 19.70 26.05
CA ARG A 494 -19.09 20.23 25.36
C ARG A 494 -18.91 21.70 24.97
N SER A 495 -18.36 22.50 25.86
CA SER A 495 -18.11 23.93 25.61
C SER A 495 -17.11 24.17 24.47
N MET A 496 -16.17 23.23 24.28
CA MET A 496 -15.19 23.23 23.18
C MET A 496 -15.74 22.64 21.86
N GLY A 497 -17.02 22.25 21.82
CA GLY A 497 -17.64 21.66 20.62
C GLY A 497 -17.20 20.23 20.31
N LEU A 498 -16.53 19.55 21.25
CA LEU A 498 -15.99 18.21 21.08
C LEU A 498 -17.10 17.15 21.28
N LYS A 499 -17.52 16.48 20.20
CA LYS A 499 -18.51 15.38 20.27
C LYS A 499 -17.84 14.02 20.41
N LYS A 500 -18.25 13.24 21.41
CA LYS A 500 -17.84 11.84 21.61
C LYS A 500 -18.32 10.98 20.42
N MET A 501 -17.40 10.30 19.74
CA MET A 501 -17.78 9.11 18.97
C MET A 501 -17.86 7.92 19.94
N ALA A 502 -18.99 7.23 19.97
CA ALA A 502 -19.14 6.04 20.79
C ALA A 502 -18.22 4.94 20.25
N GLY A 503 -17.26 4.48 21.05
CA GLY A 503 -16.50 3.27 20.75
C GLY A 503 -17.38 2.06 21.03
N CYS A 504 -17.60 1.22 20.02
CA CYS A 504 -18.29 -0.05 20.17
C CYS A 504 -17.25 -1.15 20.42
N SER A 505 -17.37 -1.87 21.54
CA SER A 505 -16.69 -3.14 21.77
C SER A 505 -17.74 -4.24 21.80
N TRP A 506 -17.64 -5.20 20.88
CA TRP A 506 -18.48 -6.40 20.87
C TRP A 506 -17.82 -7.44 21.76
N ILE A 507 -18.57 -7.97 22.73
CA ILE A 507 -18.22 -9.19 23.45
C ILE A 507 -19.19 -10.24 22.94
N GLU A 508 -18.67 -11.27 22.27
CA GLU A 508 -19.45 -12.44 21.89
C GLU A 508 -19.65 -13.29 23.15
N VAL A 509 -20.87 -13.30 23.68
CA VAL A 509 -21.25 -14.20 24.77
C VAL A 509 -21.73 -15.49 24.12
N CYS A 510 -20.92 -16.55 24.21
CA CYS A 510 -21.36 -17.89 23.83
C CYS A 510 -22.48 -18.35 24.76
N CYS A 511 -23.73 -18.08 24.40
CA CYS A 511 -24.88 -18.79 24.95
C CYS A 511 -24.90 -20.18 24.32
N TRP A 512 -24.62 -21.19 25.14
CA TRP A 512 -24.91 -22.59 24.81
C TRP A 512 -26.38 -22.70 24.43
N MET A 513 -26.64 -23.30 23.27
CA MET A 513 -27.98 -23.61 22.77
C MET A 513 -28.70 -24.53 23.76
N GLU A 514 -29.64 -23.99 24.53
CA GLU A 514 -30.78 -24.79 24.98
C GLU A 514 -31.74 -24.98 23.80
N GLY A 515 -32.19 -26.22 23.62
CA GLY A 515 -32.86 -26.72 22.43
C GLY A 515 -34.21 -26.06 22.08
N PRO A 516 -34.79 -26.44 20.94
CA PRO A 516 -35.95 -25.77 20.37
C PRO A 516 -37.21 -25.96 21.26
N PRO A 517 -38.07 -24.94 21.39
CA PRO A 517 -39.33 -25.07 22.08
C PRO A 517 -40.28 -25.97 21.28
N THR A 518 -40.79 -27.01 21.93
CA THR A 518 -41.90 -27.82 21.46
C THR A 518 -43.16 -26.96 21.34
N LEU A 519 -43.72 -26.92 20.13
CA LEU A 519 -45.08 -26.44 19.87
C LEU A 519 -46.07 -27.29 20.67
N ASN A 520 -46.84 -26.66 21.55
CA ASN A 520 -48.08 -27.21 22.10
C ASN A 520 -49.21 -26.20 21.87
N ALA A 521 -50.21 -26.68 21.11
CA ALA A 521 -51.59 -26.22 20.90
C ALA A 521 -51.83 -24.80 20.38
#